data_AF-A0A9W8ZXB5-F1
#
_entry.id   AF-A0A9W8ZXB5-F1
#
_cell.length_a   1.000
_cell.length_b   1.000
_cell.length_c   1.000
_cell.angle_alpha   90.00
_cell.angle_beta   90.00
_cell.angle_gamma   90.00
#
_symmetry.space_group_name_H-M   'P 1'
#
loop_
_entity.id
_entity.type
_entity.pdbx_description
1 polymer ?
#
loop_
_entity_poly.entity_id
_entity_poly.type
_entity_poly.pdbx_seq_one_letter_code
_entity_poly.pdbx_strand_id
1 'polypeptide(L)'
;MVQGTDNLKSYVREAALPKMTNDRFAPAIPPDGHKSHLNTLKVRPEAWRRLENIYSLENFRLEEIIIACSSHTNLTSPVFVGIDMYLPSYSLGVNNRDEATGETLSIPCPGTDFDIMYIEERRPSDLSRLAPWIDNLALMTVQRIIHLIQPNTHIWSFSLAEEGDLDQAIFRYYLWSLPNHITERMTEDARKSVQYSSVIVAFQPPWILSMQDIKEFAKCRSFPPFREPGNAFPTPLNSTNRIWAKLWDLCVRRNTPWFVLTSYNHWTFGMFSKGWTAAFISGVYEFNAYSPTITECLTFWIASAMRIATTLRFPKVCEEPPNSQTPCTVYDAMAQFPEAAVALALLDHNHSD
;
A
#
# COMPACT_ATOMS: atom_id res chain seq x y z
N MET A 1 0.83 10.80 -32.53
CA MET A 1 0.32 10.34 -31.22
C MET A 1 1.37 9.41 -30.68
N VAL A 2 1.99 9.79 -29.56
CA VAL A 2 3.15 9.10 -28.97
C VAL A 2 2.64 8.07 -27.96
N GLN A 3 3.09 6.82 -28.02
CA GLN A 3 2.71 5.84 -27.00
C GLN A 3 3.49 6.08 -25.70
N GLY A 4 2.93 5.72 -24.54
CA GLY A 4 3.65 5.81 -23.28
C GLY A 4 4.89 4.90 -23.26
N THR A 5 4.82 3.78 -23.97
CA THR A 5 5.94 2.85 -24.21
C THR A 5 7.04 3.38 -25.13
N ASP A 6 6.79 4.50 -25.84
CA ASP A 6 7.84 5.16 -26.64
C ASP A 6 8.84 5.94 -25.77
N ASN A 7 8.41 6.35 -24.57
CA ASN A 7 9.27 7.02 -23.59
C ASN A 7 8.68 6.85 -22.19
N LEU A 8 8.88 5.66 -21.63
CA LEU A 8 8.26 5.25 -20.35
C LEU A 8 8.64 6.19 -19.21
N LYS A 9 9.90 6.65 -19.19
CA LYS A 9 10.38 7.64 -18.24
C LYS A 9 9.56 8.94 -18.26
N SER A 10 9.32 9.49 -19.45
CA SER A 10 8.58 10.75 -19.56
C SER A 10 7.10 10.52 -19.30
N TYR A 11 6.53 9.41 -19.77
CA TYR A 11 5.16 9.04 -19.43
C TYR A 11 4.94 8.97 -17.91
N VAL A 12 5.78 8.25 -17.17
CA VAL A 12 5.64 8.10 -15.71
C VAL A 12 5.72 9.44 -14.96
N ARG A 13 6.51 10.39 -15.46
CA ARG A 13 6.64 11.75 -14.91
C ARG A 13 5.46 12.67 -15.20
N GLU A 14 4.77 12.43 -16.30
CA GLU A 14 3.65 13.26 -16.74
C GLU A 14 2.29 12.63 -16.40
N ALA A 15 2.27 11.34 -16.05
CA ALA A 15 1.07 10.58 -15.71
C ALA A 15 0.45 11.13 -14.41
N ALA A 16 -0.72 11.77 -14.54
CA ALA A 16 -1.46 12.33 -13.44
C ALA A 16 -2.78 11.58 -13.25
N LEU A 17 -3.06 11.13 -12.03
CA LEU A 17 -4.34 10.47 -11.77
C LEU A 17 -5.48 11.45 -12.05
N PRO A 18 -6.56 10.99 -12.71
CA PRO A 18 -7.72 11.83 -12.95
C PRO A 18 -8.44 12.16 -11.63
N LYS A 19 -9.11 13.30 -11.58
CA LYS A 19 -9.86 13.70 -10.39
C LYS A 19 -11.07 12.78 -10.21
N MET A 20 -11.13 12.07 -9.09
CA MET A 20 -12.29 11.25 -8.74
C MET A 20 -13.42 12.12 -8.18
N THR A 21 -14.58 12.02 -8.81
CA THR A 21 -15.81 12.67 -8.34
C THR A 21 -16.73 11.62 -7.74
N ASN A 22 -17.14 11.79 -6.49
CA ASN A 22 -18.03 10.85 -5.81
C ASN A 22 -19.44 10.85 -6.41
N ASP A 23 -20.14 9.73 -6.27
CA ASP A 23 -21.54 9.64 -6.66
C ASP A 23 -22.41 10.52 -5.74
N ARG A 24 -23.58 10.95 -6.22
CA ARG A 24 -24.54 11.75 -5.44
C ARG A 24 -25.05 11.02 -4.19
N PHE A 25 -25.01 9.69 -4.18
CA PHE A 25 -25.41 8.85 -3.04
C PHE A 25 -24.22 8.46 -2.16
N ALA A 26 -23.01 8.87 -2.49
CA ALA A 26 -21.86 8.65 -1.63
C ALA A 26 -22.03 9.42 -0.31
N PRO A 27 -21.55 8.88 0.82
CA PRO A 27 -21.50 9.64 2.06
C PRO A 27 -20.71 10.94 1.88
N ALA A 28 -21.11 11.98 2.62
CA ALA A 28 -20.45 13.27 2.57
C ALA A 28 -18.99 13.15 3.04
N ILE A 29 -18.08 13.75 2.28
CA ILE A 29 -16.69 13.90 2.72
C ILE A 29 -16.68 14.97 3.85
N PRO A 30 -15.96 14.74 4.96
CA PRO A 30 -15.76 15.77 5.98
C PRO A 30 -15.17 17.06 5.37
N PRO A 31 -15.55 18.25 5.89
CA PRO A 31 -14.93 19.50 5.46
C PRO A 31 -13.41 19.50 5.67
N ASP A 32 -12.69 20.34 4.92
CA ASP A 32 -11.24 20.43 5.04
C ASP A 32 -10.80 20.74 6.48
N GLY A 33 -9.80 19.98 6.96
CA GLY A 33 -9.32 20.05 8.35
C GLY A 33 -10.12 19.22 9.36
N HIS A 34 -11.23 18.60 8.96
CA HIS A 34 -12.02 17.71 9.82
C HIS A 34 -11.73 16.24 9.56
N LYS A 35 -11.69 15.46 10.63
CA LYS A 35 -11.60 13.99 10.58
C LYS A 35 -12.93 13.36 10.20
N SER A 36 -12.88 12.15 9.64
CA SER A 36 -14.07 11.33 9.49
C SER A 36 -14.47 10.68 10.81
N HIS A 37 -15.76 10.68 11.09
CA HIS A 37 -16.36 9.89 12.17
C HIS A 37 -16.77 8.48 11.70
N LEU A 38 -16.66 8.18 10.40
CA LEU A 38 -17.04 6.90 9.80
C LEU A 38 -15.91 5.87 9.88
N ASN A 39 -14.72 6.25 10.36
CA ASN A 39 -13.61 5.32 10.55
C ASN A 39 -13.78 4.50 11.85
N THR A 40 -14.65 3.48 11.77
CA THR A 40 -15.03 2.64 12.90
C THR A 40 -14.36 1.26 12.88
N LEU A 41 -13.12 1.18 12.38
CA LEU A 41 -12.33 -0.04 12.31
C LEU A 41 -12.38 -0.85 13.61
N LYS A 42 -12.67 -2.15 13.50
CA LYS A 42 -12.77 -3.08 14.62
C LYS A 42 -11.40 -3.70 14.89
N VAL A 43 -10.57 -2.97 15.62
CA VAL A 43 -9.24 -3.44 16.05
C VAL A 43 -9.11 -3.41 17.57
N ARG A 44 -8.67 -4.53 18.14
CA ARG A 44 -8.45 -4.67 19.57
C ARG A 44 -7.03 -4.19 19.94
N PRO A 45 -6.84 -3.56 21.12
CA PRO A 45 -5.52 -3.44 21.71
C PRO A 45 -4.98 -4.83 22.02
N GLU A 46 -3.74 -5.11 21.63
CA GLU A 46 -3.13 -6.44 21.73
C GLU A 46 -1.71 -6.34 22.28
N ALA A 47 -1.34 -7.22 23.20
CA ALA A 47 -0.05 -7.17 23.90
C ALA A 47 1.14 -7.53 22.99
N TRP A 48 0.90 -8.32 21.94
CA TRP A 48 1.90 -8.73 20.97
C TRP A 48 2.18 -7.67 19.90
N ARG A 49 1.37 -6.59 19.83
CA ARG A 49 1.61 -5.49 18.88
C ARG A 49 2.74 -4.61 19.41
N ARG A 50 3.92 -4.76 18.82
CA ARG A 50 5.16 -4.11 19.27
C ARG A 50 5.57 -2.88 18.47
N LEU A 51 4.63 -2.19 17.81
CA LEU A 51 4.97 -0.97 17.07
C LEU A 51 5.38 0.14 18.05
N GLU A 52 6.67 0.32 18.30
CA GLU A 52 7.17 1.24 19.32
C GLU A 52 7.44 2.63 18.73
N ASN A 53 8.03 2.68 17.53
CA ASN A 53 8.48 3.93 16.91
C ASN A 53 7.99 4.07 15.47
N ILE A 54 7.57 5.27 15.08
CA ILE A 54 7.16 5.59 13.72
C ILE A 54 7.98 6.78 13.22
N TYR A 55 8.81 6.56 12.22
CA TYR A 55 9.74 7.53 11.67
C TYR A 55 9.20 8.15 10.37
N SER A 56 9.31 9.48 10.26
CA SER A 56 9.04 10.18 9.00
C SER A 56 10.19 9.99 8.00
N LEU A 57 9.85 9.72 6.75
CA LEU A 57 10.77 9.66 5.63
C LEU A 57 11.07 11.04 5.01
N GLU A 58 10.41 12.11 5.47
CA GLU A 58 10.67 13.48 4.98
C GLU A 58 12.14 13.88 5.13
N ASN A 59 12.77 13.49 6.25
CA ASN A 59 14.18 13.77 6.51
C ASN A 59 15.16 12.95 5.65
N PHE A 60 14.68 11.96 4.90
CA PHE A 60 15.50 11.07 4.08
C PHE A 60 15.53 11.49 2.59
N ARG A 61 15.01 12.68 2.26
CA ARG A 61 14.94 13.20 0.87
C ARG A 61 14.30 12.18 -0.08
N LEU A 62 13.25 11.51 0.40
CA LEU A 62 12.59 10.42 -0.33
C LEU A 62 12.13 10.84 -1.73
N GLU A 63 11.57 12.04 -1.85
CA GLU A 63 11.15 12.61 -3.14
C GLU A 63 12.30 12.69 -4.14
N GLU A 64 13.47 13.14 -3.69
CA GLU A 64 14.65 13.20 -4.55
C GLU A 64 15.17 11.81 -4.92
N ILE A 65 15.08 10.83 -4.02
CA ILE A 65 15.43 9.44 -4.32
C ILE A 65 14.49 8.90 -5.40
N ILE A 66 13.17 9.11 -5.27
CA ILE A 66 12.17 8.68 -6.24
C ILE A 66 12.43 9.33 -7.60
N ILE A 67 12.66 10.64 -7.63
CA ILE A 67 12.95 11.40 -8.84
C ILE A 67 14.29 10.95 -9.45
N ALA A 68 15.33 10.69 -8.64
CA ALA A 68 16.61 10.19 -9.12
C ALA A 68 16.51 8.76 -9.67
N CYS A 69 15.63 7.91 -9.12
CA CYS A 69 15.31 6.61 -9.71
C CYS A 69 14.58 6.76 -11.05
N SER A 70 13.77 7.80 -11.22
CA SER A 70 13.09 8.05 -12.50
C SER A 70 13.96 8.82 -13.52
N SER A 71 14.93 9.64 -13.09
CA SER A 71 15.91 10.30 -13.96
C SER A 71 17.30 9.72 -13.86
N HIS A 72 17.81 9.31 -15.02
CA HIS A 72 19.23 9.24 -15.38
C HIS A 72 20.01 10.57 -15.21
N THR A 73 19.87 11.26 -14.09
CA THR A 73 20.76 12.33 -13.69
C THR A 73 21.96 11.66 -13.03
N ASN A 74 23.12 11.79 -13.65
CA ASN A 74 24.42 11.59 -13.01
C ASN A 74 24.56 12.58 -11.85
N LEU A 75 23.84 12.35 -10.75
CA LEU A 75 24.04 13.05 -9.50
C LEU A 75 25.36 12.50 -8.94
N THR A 76 26.43 13.27 -9.15
CA THR A 76 27.79 13.07 -8.62
C THR A 76 27.89 13.10 -7.09
N SER A 77 26.76 12.97 -6.39
CA SER A 77 26.75 12.86 -4.93
C SER A 77 27.05 11.40 -4.52
N PRO A 78 28.02 11.18 -3.62
CA PRO A 78 28.47 9.85 -3.19
C PRO A 78 27.37 9.03 -2.48
N VAL A 79 26.19 9.60 -2.25
CA VAL A 79 25.03 8.92 -1.65
C VAL A 79 24.22 8.11 -2.68
N PHE A 80 24.29 8.42 -3.98
CA PHE A 80 23.40 7.88 -5.02
C PHE A 80 24.07 6.89 -5.99
N VAL A 81 25.30 6.44 -5.69
CA VAL A 81 26.04 5.45 -6.50
C VAL A 81 25.42 4.06 -6.30
N GLY A 82 24.35 3.74 -7.04
CA GLY A 82 23.67 2.45 -6.98
C GLY A 82 22.17 2.49 -7.28
N ILE A 83 21.72 3.35 -8.19
CA ILE A 83 20.33 3.41 -8.63
C ILE A 83 20.15 2.44 -9.80
N ASP A 84 19.64 1.23 -9.52
CA ASP A 84 19.48 0.16 -10.53
C ASP A 84 18.11 0.15 -11.22
N MET A 85 17.13 0.93 -10.75
CA MET A 85 15.86 1.04 -11.46
C MET A 85 15.99 2.06 -12.60
N TYR A 86 16.09 1.55 -13.83
CA TYR A 86 16.17 2.37 -15.04
C TYR A 86 14.83 2.37 -15.77
N LEU A 87 14.11 3.50 -15.75
CA LEU A 87 12.99 3.73 -16.66
C LEU A 87 13.53 4.09 -18.06
N PRO A 88 13.20 3.31 -19.11
CA PRO A 88 13.63 3.59 -20.47
C PRO A 88 13.12 4.95 -20.97
N SER A 89 14.01 5.72 -21.59
CA SER A 89 13.69 6.96 -22.29
C SER A 89 13.65 6.79 -23.82
N TYR A 90 13.79 5.56 -24.29
CA TYR A 90 13.70 5.15 -25.68
C TYR A 90 12.48 4.25 -25.89
N SER A 91 12.04 4.13 -27.14
CA SER A 91 10.88 3.31 -27.48
C SER A 91 11.16 1.83 -27.28
N LEU A 92 10.24 1.15 -26.60
CA LEU A 92 10.30 -0.28 -26.35
C LEU A 92 9.78 -1.11 -27.54
N GLY A 93 9.21 -0.47 -28.57
CA GLY A 93 8.66 -1.17 -29.74
C GLY A 93 7.44 -2.05 -29.43
N VAL A 94 6.75 -1.80 -28.31
CA VAL A 94 5.55 -2.53 -27.86
C VAL A 94 4.41 -1.57 -27.58
N ASN A 95 3.18 -2.05 -27.67
CA ASN A 95 1.99 -1.25 -27.40
C ASN A 95 1.79 -0.96 -25.90
N ASN A 96 1.12 0.16 -25.62
CA ASN A 96 0.64 0.53 -24.28
C ASN A 96 -0.14 -0.62 -23.62
N ARG A 97 -1.02 -1.26 -24.40
CA ARG A 97 -1.82 -2.42 -23.99
C ARG A 97 -1.13 -3.71 -24.37
N ASP A 98 -1.07 -4.63 -23.42
CA ASP A 98 -0.75 -6.04 -23.63
C ASP A 98 -2.03 -6.81 -23.98
N GLU A 99 -2.10 -7.40 -25.16
CA GLU A 99 -3.28 -8.17 -25.57
C GLU A 99 -3.40 -9.51 -24.84
N ALA A 100 -2.29 -10.08 -24.37
CA ALA A 100 -2.28 -11.38 -23.72
C ALA A 100 -2.73 -11.29 -22.26
N THR A 101 -2.27 -10.26 -21.54
CA THR A 101 -2.59 -10.06 -20.12
C THR A 101 -3.74 -9.08 -19.89
N GLY A 102 -4.06 -8.23 -20.87
CA GLY A 102 -5.03 -7.15 -20.74
C GLY A 102 -4.51 -5.92 -20.01
N GLU A 103 -3.26 -5.95 -19.53
CA GLU A 103 -2.60 -4.83 -18.86
C GLU A 103 -2.44 -3.63 -19.80
N THR A 104 -2.58 -2.42 -19.31
CA THR A 104 -2.37 -1.22 -20.12
C THR A 104 -1.85 -0.05 -19.29
N LEU A 105 -1.09 0.83 -19.95
CA LEU A 105 -0.91 2.20 -19.46
C LEU A 105 -2.25 2.92 -19.60
N SER A 106 -2.87 3.31 -18.49
CA SER A 106 -4.25 3.83 -18.42
C SER A 106 -4.37 5.23 -17.80
N ILE A 107 -3.31 5.71 -17.14
CA ILE A 107 -3.29 7.04 -16.54
C ILE A 107 -3.00 8.08 -17.63
N PRO A 108 -3.88 9.08 -17.83
CA PRO A 108 -3.64 10.11 -18.84
C PRO A 108 -2.46 11.03 -18.46
N CYS A 109 -1.89 11.68 -19.48
CA CYS A 109 -0.87 12.72 -19.33
C CYS A 109 -1.42 14.05 -19.91
N PRO A 110 -2.23 14.81 -19.14
CA PRO A 110 -2.88 16.01 -19.64
C PRO A 110 -1.86 17.04 -20.15
N GLY A 111 -2.08 17.59 -21.35
CA GLY A 111 -1.22 18.63 -21.91
C GLY A 111 0.08 18.12 -22.54
N THR A 112 0.18 16.82 -22.81
CA THR A 112 1.32 16.20 -23.52
C THR A 112 0.88 15.51 -24.82
N ASP A 113 1.84 15.04 -25.62
CA ASP A 113 1.59 14.32 -26.88
C ASP A 113 1.32 12.82 -26.71
N PHE A 114 1.27 12.33 -25.46
CA PHE A 114 0.99 10.92 -25.15
C PHE A 114 -0.47 10.57 -25.44
N ASP A 115 -0.67 9.55 -26.27
CA ASP A 115 -1.97 9.00 -26.60
C ASP A 115 -2.27 7.80 -25.71
N ILE A 116 -2.92 8.10 -24.59
CA ILE A 116 -3.32 7.13 -23.57
C ILE A 116 -4.84 7.05 -23.56
N MET A 117 -5.37 5.88 -23.86
CA MET A 117 -6.81 5.64 -23.83
C MET A 117 -7.28 5.65 -22.37
N TYR A 118 -7.86 6.78 -21.95
CA TYR A 118 -8.50 6.91 -20.65
C TYR A 118 -9.97 6.47 -20.73
N ILE A 119 -10.34 5.50 -19.90
CA ILE A 119 -11.72 5.09 -19.68
C ILE A 119 -12.15 5.65 -18.33
N GLU A 120 -13.15 6.52 -18.33
CA GLU A 120 -13.66 7.10 -17.09
C GLU A 120 -14.36 6.03 -16.25
N GLU A 121 -13.92 5.90 -15.00
CA GLU A 121 -14.49 4.97 -14.04
C GLU A 121 -15.80 5.51 -13.47
N ARG A 122 -16.69 4.59 -13.09
CA ARG A 122 -17.96 4.98 -12.47
C ARG A 122 -17.71 5.65 -11.13
N ARG A 123 -18.40 6.76 -10.88
CA ARG A 123 -18.30 7.51 -9.62
C ARG A 123 -18.53 6.61 -8.41
N PRO A 124 -17.68 6.67 -7.37
CA PRO A 124 -17.80 5.78 -6.22
C PRO A 124 -18.93 6.20 -5.29
N SER A 125 -19.74 5.22 -4.89
CA SER A 125 -20.72 5.28 -3.79
C SER A 125 -20.31 4.45 -2.58
N ASP A 126 -19.41 3.49 -2.77
CA ASP A 126 -18.95 2.50 -1.81
C ASP A 126 -17.54 1.98 -2.19
N LEU A 127 -16.95 1.09 -1.38
CA LEU A 127 -15.62 0.53 -1.66
C LEU A 127 -15.56 -0.33 -2.91
N SER A 128 -16.64 -1.03 -3.26
CA SER A 128 -16.69 -1.86 -4.47
C SER A 128 -16.66 -1.00 -5.73
N ARG A 129 -17.20 0.22 -5.68
CA ARG A 129 -17.09 1.23 -6.75
C ARG A 129 -15.78 2.01 -6.72
N LEU A 130 -15.12 2.12 -5.57
CA LEU A 130 -13.81 2.74 -5.45
C LEU A 130 -12.68 1.82 -5.96
N ALA A 131 -12.80 0.50 -5.75
CA ALA A 131 -11.73 -0.43 -6.08
C ALA A 131 -11.27 -0.33 -7.58
N PRO A 132 -12.17 -0.25 -8.58
CA PRO A 132 -11.79 -0.06 -9.98
C PRO A 132 -11.01 1.24 -10.26
N TRP A 133 -11.28 2.33 -9.54
CA TRP A 133 -10.48 3.57 -9.68
C TRP A 133 -9.03 3.35 -9.30
N ILE A 134 -8.77 2.56 -8.27
CA ILE A 134 -7.42 2.26 -7.82
C ILE A 134 -6.78 1.24 -8.78
N ASP A 135 -7.52 0.18 -9.11
CA ASP A 135 -7.05 -0.95 -9.91
C ASP A 135 -6.78 -0.58 -11.37
N ASN A 136 -7.82 -0.17 -12.09
CA ASN A 136 -7.76 0.07 -13.54
C ASN A 136 -6.90 1.28 -13.91
N LEU A 137 -6.61 2.18 -12.95
CA LEU A 137 -5.75 3.34 -13.16
C LEU A 137 -4.36 3.08 -12.56
N ALA A 138 -4.22 3.26 -11.25
CA ALA A 138 -2.92 3.29 -10.59
C ALA A 138 -2.21 1.93 -10.64
N LEU A 139 -2.90 0.86 -10.24
CA LEU A 139 -2.27 -0.47 -10.11
C LEU A 139 -2.01 -1.12 -11.46
N MET A 140 -2.96 -1.05 -12.40
CA MET A 140 -2.81 -1.60 -13.76
C MET A 140 -1.67 -0.91 -14.52
N THR A 141 -1.59 0.42 -14.46
CA THR A 141 -0.50 1.17 -15.09
C THR A 141 0.84 0.77 -14.50
N VAL A 142 0.94 0.69 -13.16
CA VAL A 142 2.20 0.37 -12.49
C VAL A 142 2.61 -1.09 -12.70
N GLN A 143 1.66 -2.04 -12.68
CA GLN A 143 1.92 -3.44 -13.04
C GLN A 143 2.49 -3.53 -14.44
N ARG A 144 1.87 -2.86 -15.42
CA ARG A 144 2.39 -2.80 -16.79
C ARG A 144 3.80 -2.23 -16.85
N ILE A 145 4.07 -1.14 -16.14
CA ILE A 145 5.42 -0.54 -16.06
C ILE A 145 6.43 -1.55 -15.50
N ILE A 146 6.12 -2.20 -14.37
CA ILE A 146 7.01 -3.20 -13.73
C ILE A 146 7.28 -4.38 -14.69
N HIS A 147 6.26 -4.87 -15.40
CA HIS A 147 6.39 -5.94 -16.38
C HIS A 147 7.19 -5.54 -17.63
N LEU A 148 7.17 -4.27 -18.02
CA LEU A 148 7.98 -3.74 -19.12
C LEU A 148 9.45 -3.59 -18.73
N ILE A 149 9.74 -3.09 -17.52
CA ILE A 149 11.13 -2.91 -17.07
C ILE A 149 11.79 -4.23 -16.67
N GLN A 150 11.01 -5.18 -16.16
CA GLN A 150 11.52 -6.40 -15.56
C GLN A 150 10.64 -7.61 -15.95
N PRO A 151 10.88 -8.22 -17.13
CA PRO A 151 10.01 -9.26 -17.67
C PRO A 151 9.87 -10.53 -16.81
N ASN A 152 10.84 -10.83 -15.92
CA ASN A 152 10.73 -11.97 -15.00
C ASN A 152 9.65 -11.79 -13.92
N THR A 153 9.00 -10.62 -13.86
CA THR A 153 7.92 -10.32 -12.91
C THR A 153 6.53 -10.57 -13.47
N HIS A 154 6.36 -10.98 -14.74
CA HIS A 154 5.04 -11.16 -15.40
C HIS A 154 4.06 -12.09 -14.66
N ILE A 155 4.56 -12.96 -13.78
CA ILE A 155 3.75 -13.85 -12.95
C ILE A 155 3.24 -13.18 -11.67
N TRP A 156 3.73 -11.99 -11.32
CA TRP A 156 3.24 -11.17 -10.22
C TRP A 156 2.06 -10.33 -10.68
N SER A 157 1.11 -10.08 -9.79
CA SER A 157 -0.02 -9.23 -10.10
C SER A 157 -0.63 -8.64 -8.83
N PHE A 158 -1.41 -7.58 -9.00
CA PHE A 158 -2.32 -7.12 -7.97
C PHE A 158 -3.55 -8.00 -7.91
N SER A 159 -3.90 -8.45 -6.71
CA SER A 159 -5.15 -9.16 -6.45
C SER A 159 -5.88 -8.51 -5.29
N LEU A 160 -7.19 -8.25 -5.45
CA LEU A 160 -8.02 -7.77 -4.35
C LEU A 160 -8.18 -8.92 -3.35
N ALA A 161 -7.84 -8.69 -2.10
CA ALA A 161 -7.95 -9.73 -1.09
C ALA A 161 -9.41 -9.95 -0.67
N GLU A 162 -9.86 -11.20 -0.72
CA GLU A 162 -11.20 -11.64 -0.32
C GLU A 162 -11.20 -12.23 1.11
N GLU A 163 -10.39 -11.70 2.02
CA GLU A 163 -10.36 -12.17 3.42
C GLU A 163 -11.63 -11.75 4.15
N GLY A 164 -12.34 -12.67 4.84
CA GLY A 164 -13.56 -12.44 5.63
C GLY A 164 -13.40 -11.53 6.85
N ASP A 165 -12.77 -10.38 6.67
CA ASP A 165 -12.56 -9.34 7.66
C ASP A 165 -13.87 -8.58 7.94
N LEU A 166 -14.18 -8.36 9.22
CA LEU A 166 -15.38 -7.63 9.65
C LEU A 166 -15.42 -6.18 9.12
N ASP A 167 -14.26 -5.61 8.78
CA ASP A 167 -14.12 -4.25 8.28
C ASP A 167 -14.11 -4.16 6.73
N GLN A 168 -14.38 -5.25 6.00
CA GLN A 168 -14.40 -5.26 4.52
C GLN A 168 -15.25 -4.16 3.87
N ALA A 169 -16.25 -3.65 4.59
CA ALA A 169 -17.12 -2.56 4.13
C ALA A 169 -16.46 -1.18 4.20
N ILE A 170 -15.36 -1.02 4.95
CA ILE A 170 -14.70 0.27 5.18
C ILE A 170 -13.19 0.23 4.96
N PHE A 171 -12.59 -0.95 4.85
CA PHE A 171 -11.17 -1.17 4.62
C PHE A 171 -10.98 -2.40 3.74
N ARG A 172 -10.31 -2.22 2.60
CA ARG A 172 -9.90 -3.29 1.68
C ARG A 172 -8.47 -3.06 1.26
N TYR A 173 -7.87 -4.06 0.64
CA TYR A 173 -6.52 -3.92 0.12
C TYR A 173 -6.28 -4.82 -1.09
N TYR A 174 -5.43 -4.33 -1.99
CA TYR A 174 -4.80 -5.15 -3.02
C TYR A 174 -3.47 -5.70 -2.50
N LEU A 175 -3.13 -6.91 -2.90
CA LEU A 175 -1.84 -7.53 -2.64
C LEU A 175 -1.10 -7.72 -3.96
N TRP A 176 0.07 -7.07 -4.08
CA TRP A 176 1.07 -7.40 -5.09
C TRP A 176 1.82 -8.65 -4.65
N SER A 177 1.57 -9.79 -5.29
CA SER A 177 2.21 -11.07 -4.97
C SER A 177 2.17 -12.02 -6.17
N LEU A 178 2.91 -13.12 -6.06
CA LEU A 178 2.64 -14.30 -6.87
C LEU A 178 1.27 -14.91 -6.54
N PRO A 179 0.59 -15.53 -7.52
CA PRO A 179 -0.61 -16.31 -7.31
C PRO A 179 -0.46 -17.39 -6.22
N ASN A 180 -1.51 -17.58 -5.42
CA ASN A 180 -1.48 -18.51 -4.28
C ASN A 180 -1.05 -19.93 -4.67
N HIS A 181 -1.59 -20.46 -5.77
CA HIS A 181 -1.28 -21.80 -6.28
C HIS A 181 0.20 -22.02 -6.66
N ILE A 182 0.93 -20.93 -6.93
CA ILE A 182 2.39 -20.96 -7.15
C ILE A 182 3.10 -20.95 -5.80
N THR A 183 2.70 -20.04 -4.91
CA THR A 183 3.34 -19.89 -3.59
C THR A 183 3.19 -21.12 -2.69
N GLU A 184 2.08 -21.86 -2.78
CA GLU A 184 1.82 -23.08 -2.01
C GLU A 184 2.75 -24.25 -2.37
N ARG A 185 3.33 -24.22 -3.58
CA ARG A 185 4.26 -25.26 -4.06
C ARG A 185 5.72 -24.96 -3.75
N MET A 186 6.01 -23.78 -3.21
CA MET A 186 7.36 -23.34 -2.89
C MET A 186 7.84 -23.90 -1.55
N THR A 187 9.16 -23.95 -1.37
CA THR A 187 9.75 -24.19 -0.05
C THR A 187 9.39 -23.04 0.90
N GLU A 188 9.39 -23.30 2.20
CA GLU A 188 9.06 -22.29 3.21
C GLU A 188 9.94 -21.03 3.12
N ASP A 189 11.24 -21.19 2.88
CA ASP A 189 12.16 -20.06 2.76
C ASP A 189 11.89 -19.23 1.50
N ALA A 190 11.61 -19.89 0.37
CA ALA A 190 11.24 -19.20 -0.87
C ALA A 190 9.89 -18.47 -0.72
N ARG A 191 8.91 -19.10 -0.08
CA ARG A 191 7.61 -18.51 0.22
C ARG A 191 7.76 -17.26 1.09
N LYS A 192 8.55 -17.33 2.16
CA LYS A 192 8.85 -16.16 3.01
C LYS A 192 9.56 -15.05 2.24
N SER A 193 10.48 -15.40 1.34
CA SER A 193 11.16 -14.40 0.49
C SER A 193 10.19 -13.69 -0.46
N VAL A 194 9.26 -14.42 -1.07
CA VAL A 194 8.19 -13.86 -1.94
C VAL A 194 7.26 -12.96 -1.13
N GLN A 195 6.77 -13.44 0.01
CA GLN A 195 5.93 -12.64 0.91
C GLN A 195 6.63 -11.35 1.35
N TYR A 196 7.91 -11.42 1.71
CA TYR A 196 8.67 -10.24 2.13
C TYR A 196 8.87 -9.22 0.99
N SER A 197 8.76 -9.65 -0.26
CA SER A 197 8.85 -8.79 -1.46
C SER A 197 7.47 -8.33 -1.98
N SER A 198 6.39 -8.79 -1.35
CA SER A 198 5.02 -8.41 -1.69
C SER A 198 4.70 -7.01 -1.19
N VAL A 199 3.67 -6.36 -1.71
CA VAL A 199 3.24 -5.02 -1.26
C VAL A 199 1.74 -5.00 -1.01
N ILE A 200 1.33 -4.44 0.12
CA ILE A 200 -0.08 -4.17 0.41
C ILE A 200 -0.45 -2.77 -0.06
N VAL A 201 -1.51 -2.64 -0.85
CA VAL A 201 -2.13 -1.35 -1.16
C VAL A 201 -3.50 -1.32 -0.49
N ALA A 202 -3.53 -0.82 0.74
CA ALA A 202 -4.73 -0.66 1.53
C ALA A 202 -5.47 0.63 1.17
N PHE A 203 -6.79 0.57 1.16
CA PHE A 203 -7.61 1.72 0.82
C PHE A 203 -8.90 1.81 1.62
N GLN A 204 -9.29 3.05 1.87
CA GLN A 204 -10.57 3.44 2.44
C GLN A 204 -11.10 4.64 1.64
N PRO A 205 -12.41 4.79 1.41
CA PRO A 205 -12.94 5.89 0.64
C PRO A 205 -12.74 7.24 1.35
N PRO A 206 -12.77 8.36 0.62
CA PRO A 206 -12.44 9.68 1.17
C PRO A 206 -13.40 10.15 2.28
N TRP A 207 -14.62 9.62 2.35
CA TRP A 207 -15.55 9.88 3.45
C TRP A 207 -15.24 9.08 4.73
N ILE A 208 -14.37 8.07 4.67
CA ILE A 208 -13.90 7.26 5.83
C ILE A 208 -12.45 7.62 6.20
N LEU A 209 -11.59 7.80 5.20
CA LEU A 209 -10.21 8.27 5.35
C LEU A 209 -10.09 9.66 4.72
N SER A 210 -10.45 10.67 5.51
CA SER A 210 -10.36 12.07 5.10
C SER A 210 -8.90 12.52 4.94
N MET A 211 -8.69 13.70 4.34
CA MET A 211 -7.36 14.32 4.28
C MET A 211 -6.76 14.51 5.69
N GLN A 212 -7.59 14.87 6.67
CA GLN A 212 -7.11 15.07 8.04
C GLN A 212 -6.72 13.73 8.70
N ASP A 213 -7.48 12.66 8.45
CA ASP A 213 -7.16 11.32 8.97
C ASP A 213 -5.82 10.81 8.43
N ILE A 214 -5.58 10.92 7.12
CA ILE A 214 -4.31 10.45 6.52
C ILE A 214 -3.12 11.34 6.94
N LYS A 215 -3.33 12.64 7.13
CA LYS A 215 -2.31 13.55 7.69
C LYS A 215 -1.93 13.18 9.12
N GLU A 216 -2.91 12.88 9.98
CA GLU A 216 -2.65 12.43 11.34
C GLU A 216 -1.96 11.06 11.37
N PHE A 217 -2.38 10.16 10.49
CA PHE A 217 -1.72 8.87 10.30
C PHE A 217 -0.23 9.02 9.95
N ALA A 218 0.10 9.86 8.96
CA ALA A 218 1.48 10.15 8.54
C ALA A 218 2.30 10.92 9.58
N LYS A 219 1.65 11.76 10.40
CA LYS A 219 2.30 12.51 11.50
C LYS A 219 2.50 11.69 12.77
N CYS A 220 1.90 10.51 12.87
CA CYS A 220 2.06 9.63 14.02
C CYS A 220 3.56 9.29 14.23
N ARG A 221 4.01 9.32 15.49
CA ARG A 221 5.42 9.03 15.87
C ARG A 221 5.57 7.88 16.85
N SER A 222 4.48 7.51 17.53
CA SER A 222 4.44 6.39 18.46
C SER A 222 3.06 5.75 18.45
N PHE A 223 3.02 4.45 18.70
CA PHE A 223 1.79 3.72 18.95
C PHE A 223 1.56 3.61 20.46
N PRO A 224 0.31 3.66 20.96
CA PRO A 224 0.05 3.53 22.39
C PRO A 224 0.48 2.15 22.91
N PRO A 225 1.04 2.05 24.12
CA PRO A 225 1.34 0.76 24.74
C PRO A 225 0.03 0.00 25.02
N PHE A 226 0.10 -1.34 25.02
CA PHE A 226 -1.05 -2.20 25.32
C PHE A 226 -1.72 -1.83 26.65
N ARG A 227 -0.92 -1.51 27.67
CA ARG A 227 -1.36 -0.99 28.96
C ARG A 227 -0.47 0.15 29.40
N GLU A 228 -1.09 1.27 29.77
CA GLU A 228 -0.39 2.36 30.44
C GLU A 228 -0.11 1.99 31.92
N PRO A 229 1.00 2.47 32.50
CA PRO A 229 1.30 2.26 33.92
C PRO A 229 0.14 2.75 34.80
N GLY A 230 -0.38 1.86 35.66
CA GLY A 230 -1.50 2.17 36.56
C GLY A 230 -2.89 1.81 36.02
N ASN A 231 -3.02 1.41 34.75
CA ASN A 231 -4.30 0.99 34.17
C ASN A 231 -4.49 -0.52 34.30
N ALA A 232 -5.66 -0.94 34.80
CA ALA A 232 -6.05 -2.35 34.87
C ALA A 232 -6.50 -2.92 33.50
N PHE A 233 -6.92 -2.05 32.58
CA PHE A 233 -7.48 -2.41 31.27
C PHE A 233 -6.59 -1.93 30.11
N PRO A 234 -6.71 -2.54 28.92
CA PRO A 234 -5.95 -2.10 27.75
C PRO A 234 -6.27 -0.67 27.32
N THR A 235 -5.26 0.03 26.79
CA THR A 235 -5.39 1.41 26.31
C THR A 235 -6.31 1.46 25.09
N PRO A 236 -7.40 2.27 25.11
CA PRO A 236 -8.31 2.35 23.97
C PRO A 236 -7.64 3.00 22.76
N LEU A 237 -7.87 2.43 21.57
CA LEU A 237 -7.32 2.97 20.33
C LEU A 237 -8.25 4.04 19.74
N ASN A 238 -7.70 5.22 19.44
CA ASN A 238 -8.35 6.24 18.62
C ASN A 238 -8.39 5.81 17.14
N SER A 239 -9.07 6.58 16.27
CA SER A 239 -9.23 6.22 14.85
C SER A 239 -7.88 6.06 14.12
N THR A 240 -6.93 6.96 14.35
CA THR A 240 -5.60 6.93 13.75
C THR A 240 -4.82 5.68 14.17
N ASN A 241 -4.87 5.34 15.46
CA ASN A 241 -4.22 4.15 16.01
C ASN A 241 -4.87 2.87 15.48
N ARG A 242 -6.18 2.85 15.22
CA ARG A 242 -6.85 1.70 14.61
C ARG A 242 -6.36 1.44 13.19
N ILE A 243 -6.10 2.47 12.39
CA ILE A 243 -5.51 2.32 11.04
C ILE A 243 -4.11 1.71 11.15
N TRP A 244 -3.25 2.25 12.02
CA TRP A 244 -1.91 1.71 12.27
C TRP A 244 -1.95 0.26 12.74
N ALA A 245 -2.85 -0.05 13.67
CA ALA A 245 -3.04 -1.40 14.18
C ALA A 245 -3.50 -2.37 13.07
N LYS A 246 -4.47 -1.96 12.24
CA LYS A 246 -4.98 -2.77 11.13
C LYS A 246 -3.89 -3.06 10.10
N LEU A 247 -3.12 -2.05 9.70
CA LEU A 247 -2.01 -2.20 8.76
C LEU A 247 -0.90 -3.06 9.33
N TRP A 248 -0.54 -2.88 10.60
CA TRP A 248 0.46 -3.71 11.27
C TRP A 248 0.02 -5.18 11.27
N ASP A 249 -1.20 -5.47 11.76
CA ASP A 249 -1.72 -6.82 11.84
C ASP A 249 -1.76 -7.50 10.46
N LEU A 250 -2.14 -6.74 9.43
CA LEU A 250 -2.19 -7.21 8.05
C LEU A 250 -0.79 -7.50 7.49
N CYS A 251 0.16 -6.56 7.66
CA CYS A 251 1.53 -6.71 7.20
C CYS A 251 2.25 -7.89 7.87
N VAL A 252 2.08 -8.06 9.18
CA VAL A 252 2.64 -9.21 9.92
C VAL A 252 2.02 -10.52 9.45
N ARG A 253 0.70 -10.60 9.31
CA ARG A 253 0.00 -11.81 8.85
C ARG A 253 0.43 -12.22 7.43
N ARG A 254 0.58 -11.23 6.54
CA ARG A 254 1.02 -11.45 5.15
C ARG A 254 2.53 -11.53 5.01
N ASN A 255 3.28 -11.35 6.10
CA ASN A 255 4.74 -11.36 6.14
C ASN A 255 5.36 -10.43 5.08
N THR A 256 4.77 -9.24 4.91
CA THR A 256 5.34 -8.17 4.10
C THR A 256 5.50 -6.89 4.91
N PRO A 257 6.68 -6.25 4.92
CA PRO A 257 6.85 -4.98 5.58
C PRO A 257 6.25 -3.82 4.77
N TRP A 258 5.98 -3.98 3.48
CA TRP A 258 5.66 -2.86 2.57
C TRP A 258 4.17 -2.61 2.49
N PHE A 259 3.79 -1.34 2.66
CA PHE A 259 2.40 -0.93 2.50
C PHE A 259 2.26 0.43 1.83
N VAL A 260 1.07 0.64 1.26
CA VAL A 260 0.55 1.90 0.77
C VAL A 260 -0.83 2.06 1.39
N LEU A 261 -1.15 3.26 1.88
CA LEU A 261 -2.49 3.61 2.33
C LEU A 261 -3.03 4.73 1.46
N THR A 262 -4.23 4.57 0.93
CA THR A 262 -4.82 5.55 0.02
C THR A 262 -6.32 5.75 0.21
N SER A 263 -6.78 6.98 -0.03
CA SER A 263 -8.20 7.28 -0.26
C SER A 263 -8.51 7.62 -1.72
N TYR A 264 -7.62 7.19 -2.63
CA TYR A 264 -7.47 7.64 -4.01
C TYR A 264 -7.06 9.11 -4.14
N ASN A 265 -7.72 10.00 -3.40
CA ASN A 265 -7.42 11.44 -3.39
C ASN A 265 -6.07 11.74 -2.74
N HIS A 266 -5.69 10.92 -1.75
CA HIS A 266 -4.45 11.08 -1.00
C HIS A 266 -3.77 9.73 -0.80
N TRP A 267 -2.44 9.73 -0.87
CA TRP A 267 -1.60 8.55 -0.81
C TRP A 267 -0.49 8.74 0.22
N THR A 268 -0.19 7.69 0.97
CA THR A 268 1.00 7.62 1.81
C THR A 268 1.65 6.26 1.65
N PHE A 269 2.98 6.25 1.66
CA PHE A 269 3.81 5.08 1.43
C PHE A 269 4.56 4.77 2.71
N GLY A 270 4.59 3.52 3.11
CA GLY A 270 5.25 3.14 4.34
C GLY A 270 5.74 1.72 4.35
N MET A 271 6.54 1.44 5.36
CA MET A 271 7.00 0.10 5.64
C MET A 271 7.31 -0.15 7.11
N PHE A 272 7.37 -1.41 7.49
CA PHE A 272 7.80 -1.86 8.81
C PHE A 272 9.26 -2.34 8.81
N SER A 273 9.93 -2.24 9.95
CA SER A 273 11.22 -2.90 10.18
C SER A 273 11.07 -4.43 10.16
N LYS A 274 12.17 -5.17 10.01
CA LYS A 274 12.15 -6.65 10.03
C LYS A 274 11.61 -7.20 11.35
N GLY A 275 11.89 -6.52 12.45
CA GLY A 275 11.37 -6.86 13.78
C GLY A 275 9.93 -6.41 14.04
N TRP A 276 9.27 -5.72 13.10
CA TRP A 276 7.92 -5.16 13.26
C TRP A 276 7.77 -4.17 14.42
N THR A 277 8.90 -3.66 14.94
CA THR A 277 8.93 -2.72 16.08
C THR A 277 8.97 -1.26 15.67
N ALA A 278 9.35 -0.99 14.42
CA ALA A 278 9.41 0.34 13.87
C ALA A 278 8.66 0.40 12.54
N ALA A 279 8.10 1.58 12.23
CA ALA A 279 7.58 1.90 10.92
C ALA A 279 8.27 3.12 10.34
N PHE A 280 8.32 3.20 9.02
CA PHE A 280 8.79 4.34 8.24
C PHE A 280 7.67 4.77 7.32
N ILE A 281 7.36 6.05 7.27
CA ILE A 281 6.23 6.57 6.49
C ILE A 281 6.60 7.85 5.76
N SER A 282 6.15 7.99 4.52
CA SER A 282 6.26 9.21 3.74
C SER A 282 5.34 10.32 4.25
N GLY A 283 5.48 11.51 3.67
CA GLY A 283 4.42 12.51 3.69
C GLY A 283 3.18 12.03 2.92
N VAL A 284 2.19 12.92 2.85
CA VAL A 284 0.94 12.67 2.12
C VAL A 284 1.03 13.30 0.73
N TYR A 285 0.83 12.49 -0.31
CA TYR A 285 0.76 12.93 -1.70
C TYR A 285 -0.69 13.07 -2.15
N GLU A 286 -1.02 14.15 -2.84
CA GLU A 286 -2.31 14.28 -3.52
C GLU A 286 -2.32 13.44 -4.81
N PHE A 287 -3.51 13.05 -5.27
CA PHE A 287 -3.68 12.22 -6.47
C PHE A 287 -3.01 12.83 -7.73
N ASN A 288 -2.97 14.17 -7.81
CA ASN A 288 -2.38 14.95 -8.89
C ASN A 288 -0.98 15.51 -8.53
N ALA A 289 -0.28 14.92 -7.55
CA ALA A 289 1.11 15.25 -7.28
C ALA A 289 1.95 15.09 -8.56
N TYR A 290 2.91 15.99 -8.77
CA TYR A 290 3.68 16.09 -10.03
C TYR A 290 5.20 15.91 -9.82
N SER A 291 5.68 15.93 -8.58
CA SER A 291 7.10 15.75 -8.30
C SER A 291 7.31 15.22 -6.88
N PRO A 292 7.38 13.89 -6.71
CA PRO A 292 7.08 12.83 -7.68
C PRO A 292 5.57 12.67 -7.96
N THR A 293 5.22 12.06 -9.09
CA THR A 293 3.84 11.59 -9.37
C THR A 293 3.46 10.37 -8.54
N ILE A 294 2.16 10.08 -8.41
CA ILE A 294 1.71 8.82 -7.78
C ILE A 294 2.23 7.59 -8.53
N THR A 295 2.31 7.66 -9.86
CA THR A 295 2.88 6.60 -10.71
C THR A 295 4.36 6.38 -10.41
N GLU A 296 5.14 7.45 -10.26
CA GLU A 296 6.55 7.40 -9.84
C GLU A 296 6.69 6.76 -8.46
N CYS A 297 5.92 7.24 -7.47
CA CYS A 297 5.95 6.72 -6.11
C CYS A 297 5.62 5.23 -6.05
N LEU A 298 4.52 4.79 -6.67
CA LEU A 298 4.10 3.38 -6.66
C LEU A 298 5.11 2.49 -7.35
N THR A 299 5.60 2.90 -8.52
CA THR A 299 6.58 2.11 -9.28
C THR A 299 7.87 1.97 -8.49
N PHE A 300 8.37 3.06 -7.90
CA PHE A 300 9.52 3.04 -7.02
C PHE A 300 9.29 2.13 -5.79
N TRP A 301 8.12 2.21 -5.15
CA TRP A 301 7.81 1.42 -3.95
C TRP A 301 7.81 -0.08 -4.23
N ILE A 302 7.16 -0.50 -5.32
CA ILE A 302 7.08 -1.91 -5.72
C ILE A 302 8.45 -2.40 -6.20
N ALA A 303 9.14 -1.64 -7.03
CA ALA A 303 10.50 -1.97 -7.46
C ALA A 303 11.46 -2.11 -6.26
N SER A 304 11.32 -1.27 -5.23
CA SER A 304 12.10 -1.37 -4.00
C SER A 304 11.75 -2.63 -3.20
N ALA A 305 10.46 -2.97 -3.08
CA ALA A 305 10.02 -4.20 -2.42
C ALA A 305 10.57 -5.46 -3.09
N MET A 306 10.59 -5.47 -4.42
CA MET A 306 11.13 -6.56 -5.25
C MET A 306 12.67 -6.54 -5.35
N ARG A 307 13.34 -5.57 -4.72
CA ARG A 307 14.80 -5.34 -4.80
C ARG A 307 15.30 -5.09 -6.23
N ILE A 308 14.43 -4.62 -7.10
CA ILE A 308 14.77 -4.08 -8.43
C ILE A 308 15.41 -2.70 -8.24
N ALA A 309 14.84 -1.87 -7.35
CA ALA A 309 15.45 -0.62 -6.91
C ALA A 309 16.26 -0.88 -5.62
N THR A 310 17.59 -0.94 -5.72
CA THR A 310 18.49 -1.31 -4.62
C THR A 310 18.89 -0.13 -3.72
N THR A 311 18.42 1.08 -4.03
CA THR A 311 18.88 2.35 -3.44
C THR A 311 18.32 2.59 -2.04
N LEU A 312 17.15 2.04 -1.73
CA LEU A 312 16.46 2.32 -0.48
C LEU A 312 17.01 1.43 0.65
N ARG A 313 18.05 1.92 1.34
CA ARG A 313 18.58 1.30 2.56
C ARG A 313 18.01 2.02 3.78
N PHE A 314 16.96 1.45 4.36
CA PHE A 314 16.38 2.00 5.58
C PHE A 314 17.34 1.86 6.77
N PRO A 315 17.26 2.77 7.76
CA PRO A 315 18.03 2.68 8.98
C PRO A 315 17.84 1.31 9.64
N LYS A 316 18.94 0.65 9.99
CA LYS A 316 18.88 -0.49 10.90
C LYS A 316 18.49 0.04 12.28
N VAL A 317 17.28 -0.26 12.71
CA VAL A 317 16.83 0.00 14.09
C VAL A 317 17.34 -1.15 14.96
N CYS A 318 17.59 -0.92 16.25
CA CYS A 318 17.88 -2.03 17.18
C CYS A 318 16.64 -2.94 17.24
N GLU A 319 16.80 -4.20 16.84
CA GLU A 319 15.71 -5.17 16.79
C GLU A 319 15.84 -6.11 18.00
N GLU A 320 14.81 -6.17 18.84
CA GLU A 320 14.60 -7.35 19.67
C GLU A 320 13.94 -8.45 18.81
N PRO A 321 14.31 -9.73 18.97
CA PRO A 321 13.71 -10.79 18.18
C PRO A 321 12.19 -10.82 18.40
N PRO A 322 11.40 -11.06 17.34
CA PRO A 322 9.95 -11.18 17.49
C PRO A 322 9.63 -12.34 18.44
N ASN A 323 8.76 -12.10 19.42
CA ASN A 323 8.13 -13.17 20.19
C ASN A 323 7.33 -14.08 19.23
N SER A 324 7.17 -15.36 19.57
CA SER A 324 6.51 -16.38 18.74
C SER A 324 5.02 -16.16 18.47
N GLN A 325 4.42 -15.07 18.95
CA GLN A 325 3.00 -14.78 18.82
C GLN A 325 2.74 -13.84 17.64
N THR A 326 2.00 -14.32 16.64
CA THR A 326 1.60 -13.56 15.45
C THR A 326 0.09 -13.33 15.44
N PRO A 327 -0.40 -12.22 14.83
CA PRO A 327 -1.82 -12.01 14.60
C PRO A 327 -2.43 -13.18 13.81
N CYS A 328 -3.64 -13.58 14.21
CA CYS A 328 -4.38 -14.70 13.63
C CYS A 328 -5.85 -14.29 13.51
N THR A 329 -6.47 -14.54 12.36
CA THR A 329 -7.92 -14.38 12.19
C THR A 329 -8.65 -15.64 12.66
N VAL A 330 -9.97 -15.53 12.84
CA VAL A 330 -10.81 -16.71 13.12
C VAL A 330 -10.66 -17.75 12.01
N TYR A 331 -10.51 -17.34 10.74
CA TYR A 331 -10.30 -18.27 9.63
C TYR A 331 -8.95 -18.99 9.69
N ASP A 332 -7.90 -18.29 10.08
CA ASP A 332 -6.57 -18.89 10.29
C ASP A 332 -6.63 -19.94 11.42
N ALA A 333 -7.36 -19.64 12.49
CA ALA A 333 -7.63 -20.59 13.57
C ALA A 333 -8.55 -21.74 13.11
N MET A 334 -9.57 -21.49 12.29
CA MET A 334 -10.48 -22.52 11.75
C MET A 334 -9.75 -23.50 10.84
N ALA A 335 -8.80 -23.01 10.03
CA ALA A 335 -8.01 -23.82 9.12
C ALA A 335 -7.08 -24.80 9.88
N GLN A 336 -6.62 -24.43 11.07
CA GLN A 336 -5.70 -25.24 11.86
C GLN A 336 -6.41 -26.06 12.97
N PHE A 337 -7.40 -25.48 13.63
CA PHE A 337 -8.11 -26.02 14.80
C PHE A 337 -9.59 -25.60 14.78
N PRO A 338 -10.43 -26.23 13.95
CA PRO A 338 -11.84 -25.83 13.78
C PRO A 338 -12.65 -25.88 15.09
N GLU A 339 -12.34 -26.80 16.00
CA GLU A 339 -12.98 -26.92 17.31
C GLU A 339 -12.66 -25.73 18.23
N ALA A 340 -11.42 -25.24 18.21
CA ALA A 340 -10.99 -24.09 19.00
C ALA A 340 -11.61 -22.78 18.46
N ALA A 341 -11.75 -22.67 17.14
CA ALA A 341 -12.41 -21.53 16.52
C ALA A 341 -13.91 -21.47 16.83
N VAL A 342 -14.61 -22.63 16.87
CA VAL A 342 -16.01 -22.72 17.32
C VAL A 342 -16.14 -22.36 18.79
N ALA A 343 -15.25 -22.85 19.65
CA ALA A 343 -15.24 -22.48 21.07
C ALA A 343 -15.03 -20.97 21.29
N LEU A 344 -14.15 -20.33 20.51
CA LEU A 344 -13.94 -18.88 20.52
C LEU A 344 -15.17 -18.10 20.04
N ALA A 345 -15.86 -18.58 19.00
CA ALA A 345 -17.08 -17.96 18.49
C ALA A 345 -18.24 -18.06 19.51
N LEU A 346 -18.31 -19.16 20.27
CA LEU A 346 -19.31 -19.36 21.33
C LEU A 346 -19.05 -18.50 22.58
N LEU A 347 -17.80 -18.09 22.83
CA LEU A 347 -17.47 -17.17 23.93
C LEU A 347 -17.98 -15.74 23.69
N ASP A 348 -18.03 -15.27 22.42
CA ASP A 348 -18.57 -13.94 22.08
C ASP A 348 -20.10 -13.86 22.26
N HIS A 349 -20.83 -14.99 22.32
CA HIS A 349 -22.27 -15.01 22.58
C HIS A 349 -22.63 -14.96 24.08
N ASN A 350 -21.71 -15.33 24.97
CA ASN A 350 -21.99 -15.40 26.42
C ASN A 350 -21.79 -14.06 27.17
N HIS A 351 -21.50 -12.96 26.45
CA HIS A 351 -21.38 -11.61 27.02
C HIS A 351 -22.58 -10.69 26.71
N SER A 352 -23.70 -11.26 26.27
CA SER A 352 -24.91 -10.52 25.88
C SER A 352 -26.13 -10.75 26.79
N ASP A 353 -25.92 -11.15 28.05
CA ASP A 353 -26.97 -11.22 29.09
C ASP A 353 -26.61 -10.37 30.31
#